data_AF-A0A7W7N8Z6-F1
#
_entry.id   AF-A0A7W7N8Z6-F1
#
_cell.length_a   1.000
_cell.length_b   1.000
_cell.length_c   1.000
_cell.angle_alpha   90.00
_cell.angle_beta   90.00
_cell.angle_gamma   90.00
#
_symmetry.space_group_name_H-M   'P 1'
#
loop_
_entity.id
_entity.type
_entity.pdbx_description
1 polymer ?
#
loop_
_entity_poly.entity_id
_entity_poly.type
_entity_poly.pdbx_seq_one_letter_code
_entity_poly.pdbx_strand_id
1 'polypeptide(L)' 'MGFESKFINYGIIKIEGQKVKLYSTASNHIYINIGKDVANAVWSGNVLNVYLSDGKVRSYTSTSNYTNI' A
#
# COMPACT_ATOMS: atom_id res chain seq x y z
N MET A 1 12.54 -5.18 -7.56
CA MET A 1 12.84 -4.64 -6.22
C MET A 1 11.54 -4.52 -5.43
N GLY A 2 11.38 -5.32 -4.37
CA GLY A 2 10.19 -5.32 -3.51
C GLY A 2 10.13 -4.14 -2.55
N PHE A 3 9.10 -4.08 -1.70
CA PHE A 3 9.08 -3.16 -0.56
C PHE A 3 10.29 -3.41 0.34
N GLU A 4 11.03 -2.35 0.63
CA GLU A 4 12.11 -2.41 1.61
C GLU A 4 11.52 -2.59 3.01
N SER A 5 12.19 -3.38 3.86
CA SER A 5 11.70 -3.77 5.19
C SER A 5 11.36 -2.59 6.10
N LYS A 6 11.94 -1.40 5.85
CA LYS A 6 11.63 -0.16 6.57
C LYS A 6 10.16 0.25 6.49
N PHE A 7 9.47 -0.01 5.37
CA PHE A 7 8.05 0.33 5.22
C PHE A 7 7.15 -0.63 6.00
N ILE A 8 7.53 -1.90 6.03
CA ILE A 8 6.80 -2.95 6.75
C ILE A 8 7.00 -2.79 8.26
N ASN A 9 8.22 -2.49 8.71
CA ASN A 9 8.54 -2.27 10.11
C ASN A 9 7.81 -1.07 10.72
N TYR A 10 7.64 0.01 9.94
CA TYR A 10 6.90 1.16 10.41
C TYR A 10 5.38 0.93 10.34
N GLY A 11 4.91 0.11 9.39
CA GLY A 11 3.57 -0.50 9.35
C GLY A 11 2.39 0.47 9.17
N ILE A 12 2.62 1.78 9.38
CA ILE A 12 1.58 2.81 9.30
C ILE A 12 1.28 3.08 7.82
N ILE A 13 0.03 2.82 7.48
CA ILE A 13 -0.56 3.07 6.18
C ILE A 13 -1.65 4.13 6.36
N LYS A 14 -1.66 5.15 5.52
CA LYS A 14 -2.75 6.12 5.46
C LYS A 14 -3.36 6.13 4.07
N ILE A 15 -4.69 6.11 4.00
CA ILE A 15 -5.43 6.16 2.75
C ILE A 15 -5.85 7.59 2.48
N GLU A 16 -5.57 8.10 1.29
CA GLU A 16 -5.94 9.43 0.82
C GLU A 16 -6.62 9.31 -0.54
N GLY A 17 -7.91 8.94 -0.51
CA GLY A 17 -8.74 8.69 -1.69
C GLY A 17 -8.18 7.57 -2.56
N GLN A 18 -7.52 7.95 -3.66
CA GLN A 18 -6.94 7.01 -4.64
C GLN A 18 -5.47 6.69 -4.40
N LYS A 19 -4.90 7.17 -3.29
CA LYS A 19 -3.49 7.01 -2.95
C LYS A 19 -3.35 6.32 -1.60
N VAL A 20 -2.33 5.47 -1.49
CA VAL A 20 -1.92 4.85 -0.24
C VAL A 20 -0.56 5.40 0.15
N LYS A 21 -0.50 6.00 1.32
CA LYS A 21 0.70 6.59 1.90
C LYS A 21 1.34 5.57 2.84
N LEU A 22 2.58 5.19 2.54
CA LEU A 22 3.37 4.27 3.36
C LEU A 22 4.48 5.04 4.04
N TYR A 23 4.54 4.90 5.36
CA TYR A 23 5.56 5.53 6.14
C TYR A 23 6.74 4.56 6.31
N SER A 24 7.95 5.09 6.21
CA SER A 24 9.19 4.37 6.60
C SER A 24 9.77 4.91 7.89
N THR A 25 9.48 6.18 8.20
CA THR A 25 9.73 6.85 9.48
C THR A 25 8.62 7.88 9.72
N ALA A 26 8.63 8.58 10.86
CA ALA A 26 7.67 9.64 11.15
C ALA A 26 7.67 10.78 10.11
N SER A 27 8.83 11.06 9.52
CA SER A 27 9.02 12.16 8.55
C SER A 27 9.09 11.67 7.11
N ASN A 28 9.50 10.41 6.89
CA ASN A 28 9.71 9.87 5.54
C ASN A 28 8.60 8.91 5.13
N HIS A 29 7.99 9.20 3.99
CA HIS A 29 6.86 8.45 3.45
C HIS A 29 6.90 8.45 1.93
N ILE A 30 6.25 7.45 1.37
CA ILE A 30 6.03 7.32 -0.07
C ILE A 30 4.54 7.21 -0.37
N TYR A 31 4.15 7.59 -1.58
CA TYR A 31 2.79 7.41 -2.05
C TYR A 31 2.77 6.35 -3.14
N ILE A 32 1.81 5.43 -3.04
CA ILE A 32 1.42 4.57 -4.13
C ILE A 32 0.13 5.11 -4.70
N ASN A 33 0.16 5.45 -5.99
CA ASN A 33 -1.04 5.83 -6.72
C ASN A 33 -1.74 4.57 -7.21
N ILE A 34 -2.96 4.34 -6.73
CA ILE A 34 -3.77 3.15 -7.06
C ILE A 34 -4.65 3.44 -8.29
N GLY A 35 -4.94 4.73 -8.56
CA GLY A 35 -5.79 5.19 -9.66
C GLY A 35 -7.27 4.83 -9.50
N LYS A 36 -7.66 4.35 -8.32
CA LYS A 36 -9.02 3.98 -7.94
C LYS A 36 -9.21 4.28 -6.46
N ASP A 37 -10.45 4.55 -6.06
CA ASP A 37 -10.78 4.77 -4.66
C ASP A 37 -10.46 3.54 -3.82
N VAL A 38 -9.71 3.78 -2.75
CA VAL A 38 -9.25 2.77 -1.81
C VAL A 38 -10.16 2.80 -0.60
N ALA A 39 -10.78 1.66 -0.31
CA ALA A 39 -11.60 1.47 0.87
C ALA A 39 -10.75 1.10 2.10
N ASN A 40 -9.76 0.22 1.90
CA ASN A 40 -8.88 -0.23 2.98
C ASN A 40 -7.50 -0.64 2.45
N ALA A 41 -6.48 -0.64 3.30
CA ALA A 41 -5.15 -1.12 2.98
C ALA A 41 -4.50 -1.75 4.22
N VAL A 42 -3.92 -2.94 4.06
CA VAL A 42 -3.34 -3.70 5.17
C VAL A 42 -2.06 -4.40 4.73
N TRP A 43 -1.09 -4.49 5.63
CA TRP A 43 0.08 -5.33 5.45
C TRP A 43 -0.24 -6.79 5.77
N SER A 44 0.21 -7.70 4.91
CA SER A 44 0.20 -9.14 5.11
C SER A 44 1.62 -9.66 4.91
N GLY A 45 2.43 -9.57 5.96
CA GLY A 45 3.87 -9.81 5.87
C GLY A 45 4.54 -8.78 4.96
N ASN A 46 5.18 -9.24 3.89
CA ASN A 46 5.88 -8.38 2.93
C ASN A 46 4.98 -7.87 1.78
N VAL A 47 3.69 -8.18 1.82
CA VAL A 47 2.72 -7.81 0.78
C VAL A 47 1.75 -6.78 1.32
N LEU A 48 1.53 -5.71 0.56
CA LEU A 48 0.51 -4.72 0.88
C LEU A 48 -0.77 -5.05 0.13
N ASN A 49 -1.82 -5.43 0.84
CA ASN A 49 -3.13 -5.69 0.27
C ASN A 49 -3.96 -4.41 0.31
N VAL A 50 -4.42 -3.96 -0.86
CA VAL A 50 -5.23 -2.77 -1.04
C VAL A 50 -6.62 -3.20 -1.49
N TYR A 51 -7.62 -2.92 -0.66
CA TYR A 51 -9.02 -3.13 -0.94
C TYR A 51 -9.60 -1.89 -1.58
N LEU A 52 -10.13 -2.06 -2.78
CA LEU A 52 -10.75 -1.00 -3.55
C LEU A 52 -12.22 -0.87 -3.18
N SER A 53 -12.77 0.33 -3.34
CA SER A 53 -14.20 0.57 -3.10
C SER A 53 -15.12 -0.18 -4.06
N ASP A 54 -14.59 -0.68 -5.18
CA ASP A 54 -15.32 -1.56 -6.12
C ASP A 54 -15.34 -3.05 -5.69
N GLY A 55 -14.83 -3.36 -4.51
CA GLY A 55 -14.79 -4.71 -3.95
C GLY A 55 -13.62 -5.57 -4.43
N LYS A 56 -12.76 -5.06 -5.32
CA LYS A 56 -11.57 -5.77 -5.78
C LYS A 56 -10.40 -5.61 -4.82
N VAL A 57 -9.48 -6.56 -4.85
CA VAL A 57 -8.25 -6.51 -4.04
C VAL A 57 -7.04 -6.49 -4.95
N ARG A 58 -6.05 -5.67 -4.57
CA ARG A 58 -4.74 -5.62 -5.22
C ARG A 58 -3.66 -5.88 -4.20
N SER A 59 -2.86 -6.91 -4.44
CA SER A 59 -1.66 -7.20 -3.66
C SER A 59 -0.45 -6.53 -4.30
N TYR A 60 0.16 -5.61 -3.60
CA TYR A 60 1.39 -4.93 -3.99
C TYR A 60 2.58 -5.64 -3.34
N THR A 61 3.56 -6.02 -4.15
CA THR A 61 4.88 -6.49 -3.69
C THR A 61 5.94 -5.41 -3.81
N SER A 62 5.65 -4.37 -4.61
CA SER A 62 6.45 -3.16 -4.77
C SER A 62 5.52 -1.96 -4.97
N THR A 63 6.07 -0.75 -4.93
CA THR A 63 5.36 0.49 -5.25
C THR A 63 4.75 0.52 -6.66
N SER A 64 5.33 -0.21 -7.60
CA SER A 64 4.93 -0.21 -9.01
C SER A 64 4.42 -1.56 -9.50
N ASN A 65 4.52 -2.61 -8.68
CA ASN A 65 4.12 -3.97 -9.06
C ASN A 65 3.01 -4.46 -8.14
N TYR A 66 1.89 -4.85 -8.75
CA TYR A 66 0.77 -5.47 -8.06
C TYR A 66 0.19 -6.62 -8.87
N THR A 67 -0.49 -7.50 -8.15
CA THR A 67 -1.30 -8.59 -8.71
C THR A 67 -2.75 -8.37 -8.27
N ASN A 68 -3.69 -8.56 -9.19
CA ASN A 68 -5.10 -8.57 -8.84
C ASN A 68 -5.45 -9.94 -8.25
N ILE A 69 -6.18 -9.93 -7.15
CA ILE A 69 -6.75 -11.12 -6.50
C ILE A 69 -8.27 -11.06 -6.58
#